data_AF-A0A6L6QDE0-F1
#
_entry.id   AF-A0A6L6QDE0-F1
#
_cell.length_a   1.000
_cell.length_b   1.000
_cell.length_c   1.000
_cell.angle_alpha   90.00
_cell.angle_beta   90.00
_cell.angle_gamma   90.00
#
_symmetry.space_group_name_H-M   'P 1'
#
loop_
_entity.id
_entity.type
_entity.pdbx_description
1 polymer ?
#
loop_
_entity_poly.entity_id
_entity_poly.type
_entity_poly.pdbx_seq_one_letter_code
_entity_poly.pdbx_strand_id
1 'polypeptide(L)' 'MPRGASQKREREYKELKQDFKQEHRYPGREEEVAARIVNKQRREHGETKAQKARSGRKVH' A
#
# COMPACT_ATOMS: atom_id res chain seq x y z
N MET A 1 -2.44 -6.77 2.26
CA MET A 1 -1.58 -6.42 1.10
C MET A 1 -2.31 -6.67 -0.23
N PRO A 2 -2.30 -5.74 -1.21
CA PRO A 2 -2.96 -5.97 -2.50
C PRO A 2 -2.21 -7.01 -3.36
N ARG A 3 -2.98 -7.87 -4.06
CA ARG A 3 -2.44 -8.89 -4.96
C ARG A 3 -1.64 -8.26 -6.11
N GLY A 4 -0.46 -8.81 -6.42
CA GLY A 4 0.42 -8.31 -7.48
C GLY A 4 1.52 -7.34 -7.02
N ALA A 5 1.83 -7.29 -5.72
CA ALA A 5 3.03 -6.64 -5.22
C ALA A 5 4.26 -7.54 -5.47
N SER A 6 5.45 -6.96 -5.68
CA SER A 6 6.67 -7.76 -5.81
C SER A 6 7.03 -8.42 -4.47
N GLN A 7 7.79 -9.52 -4.50
CA GLN A 7 8.21 -10.24 -3.29
C GLN A 7 8.92 -9.33 -2.28
N LYS A 8 9.63 -8.29 -2.76
CA LYS A 8 10.24 -7.24 -1.94
C LYS A 8 9.20 -6.49 -1.11
N ARG A 9 8.11 -6.04 -1.74
CA ARG A 9 7.03 -5.29 -1.08
C ARG A 9 6.26 -6.13 -0.08
N GLU A 10 6.07 -7.42 -0.37
CA GLU A 10 5.42 -8.34 0.56
C GLU A 10 6.24 -8.56 1.83
N ARG A 11 7.58 -8.62 1.73
CA ARG A 11 8.47 -8.70 2.90
C ARG A 11 8.40 -7.42 3.72
N GLU A 12 8.55 -6.27 3.07
CA GLU A 12 8.52 -4.96 3.72
C GLU A 12 7.20 -4.71 4.48
N TYR A 13 6.07 -5.12 3.91
CA TYR A 13 4.78 -5.08 4.61
C TYR A 13 4.75 -5.93 5.87
N LYS A 14 5.30 -7.15 5.81
CA LYS A 14 5.33 -8.06 6.95
C LYS A 14 6.22 -7.51 8.06
N GLU A 15 7.37 -6.94 7.71
CA GLU A 15 8.29 -6.29 8.64
C GLU A 15 7.61 -5.11 9.33
N LEU A 16 7.10 -4.14 8.57
CA LEU A 16 6.39 -2.96 9.12
C LEU A 16 5.20 -3.36 10.01
N LYS A 17 4.41 -4.35 9.58
CA LYS A 17 3.29 -4.85 10.39
C LYS A 17 3.76 -5.47 11.70
N GLN A 18 4.86 -6.22 11.69
CA GLN A 18 5.39 -6.82 12.92
C GLN A 18 5.98 -5.77 13.84
N ASP A 19 6.72 -4.80 13.30
CA ASP A 19 7.30 -3.71 14.07
C ASP A 19 6.21 -2.87 14.75
N PHE A 20 5.16 -2.49 14.03
CA PHE A 20 4.03 -1.75 14.60
C PHE A 20 3.26 -2.53 15.67
N LYS A 21 3.19 -3.85 15.54
CA LYS A 21 2.58 -4.71 16.56
C LYS A 21 3.44 -4.79 17.82
N GLN A 22 4.75 -4.96 17.65
CA GLN A 22 5.71 -5.03 18.75
C GLN A 22 5.81 -3.69 19.49
N GLU A 23 5.87 -2.58 18.76
CA GLU A 23 5.88 -1.23 19.33
C GLU A 23 4.52 -0.79 19.87
N HIS A 24 3.45 -1.55 19.59
CA HIS A 24 2.06 -1.20 19.89
C HIS A 24 1.68 0.23 19.44
N ARG A 25 2.29 0.67 18.33
CA ARG A 25 2.25 2.07 17.86
C ARG A 25 0.91 2.43 17.22
N TYR A 26 0.24 1.44 16.63
CA TYR A 26 -1.04 1.60 15.93
C TYR A 26 -2.04 0.50 16.27
N PRO A 27 -2.49 0.40 17.53
CA PRO A 27 -3.35 -0.69 17.99
C PRO A 27 -4.60 -0.84 17.11
N GLY A 28 -4.73 -2.01 16.49
CA GLY A 28 -5.86 -2.36 15.62
C GLY A 28 -5.82 -1.77 14.21
N ARG A 29 -4.79 -0.99 13.86
CA ARG A 29 -4.58 -0.38 12.53
C ARG A 29 -3.21 -0.69 11.92
N GLU A 30 -2.40 -1.54 12.56
CA GLU A 30 -1.04 -1.87 12.15
C GLU A 30 -1.00 -2.36 10.70
N GLU A 31 -1.96 -3.21 10.35
CA GLU A 31 -2.10 -3.79 9.02
C GLU A 31 -2.47 -2.75 7.95
N GLU A 32 -3.38 -1.85 8.27
CA GLU A 32 -3.80 -0.78 7.37
C GLU A 32 -2.67 0.21 7.12
N VAL A 33 -1.98 0.63 8.19
CA VAL A 33 -0.86 1.57 8.12
C VAL A 33 0.30 0.97 7.34
N ALA A 34 0.68 -0.28 7.61
CA ALA A 34 1.72 -0.99 6.85
C ALA A 34 1.36 -1.08 5.35
N ALA A 35 0.11 -1.42 5.01
CA ALA A 35 -0.34 -1.45 3.63
C ALA A 35 -0.28 -0.07 2.96
N ARG A 36 -0.63 0.99 3.69
CA ARG A 36 -0.62 2.37 3.18
C ARG A 36 0.79 2.87 2.90
N ILE A 37 1.75 2.55 3.76
CA ILE A 37 3.17 2.88 3.59
C ILE A 37 3.69 2.20 2.33
N VAL A 38 3.50 0.89 2.19
CA VAL A 38 4.03 0.18 1.02
C VAL A 38 3.32 0.64 -0.26
N ASN A 39 2.01 0.90 -0.24
CA ASN A 39 1.32 1.46 -1.40
C ASN A 39 1.83 2.85 -1.78
N LYS A 40 2.16 3.72 -0.81
CA LYS A 40 2.77 5.03 -1.07
C LYS A 40 4.10 4.86 -1.79
N GLN A 41 4.99 4.03 -1.25
CA GLN A 41 6.28 3.77 -1.89
C GLN A 41 6.10 3.15 -3.28
N ARG A 42 5.18 2.19 -3.47
CA ARG A 42 4.90 1.63 -4.81
C ARG A 42 4.47 2.72 -5.80
N ARG A 43 3.69 3.70 -5.36
CA ARG A 43 3.31 4.85 -6.20
C ARG A 43 4.51 5.73 -6.53
N GLU A 44 5.36 6.02 -5.54
CA GLU A 44 6.58 6.81 -5.71
C GLU A 44 7.59 6.13 -6.66
N HIS A 45 7.67 4.80 -6.61
CA HIS A 45 8.53 3.99 -7.48
C HIS A 45 7.87 3.61 -8.82
N GLY A 46 6.65 4.05 -9.11
CA GLY A 46 5.94 3.70 -10.34
C GLY A 46 5.53 2.23 -10.47
N GLU A 47 5.55 1.46 -9.37
CA GLU A 47 5.14 0.04 -9.31
C GLU A 47 3.62 -0.15 -9.20
N THR A 48 2.86 0.94 -9.14
CA THR A 48 1.40 0.91 -9.26
C THR A 48 1.01 1.25 -10.68
N LYS A 49 0.10 0.48 -11.27
CA LYS A 49 -0.58 0.91 -12.49
C LYS A 49 -1.25 2.25 -12.20
N ALA A 50 -0.91 3.28 -12.98
CA ALA A 50 -1.67 4.53 -12.94
C ALA A 50 -3.13 4.17 -13.17
N GLN A 51 -4.00 4.47 -12.21
CA GLN A 51 -5.42 4.44 -12.45
C GLN A 51 -5.64 5.47 -13.55
N LYS A 52 -5.78 5.03 -14.82
CA LYS A 52 -6.31 5.88 -15.88
C LYS A 52 -7.59 6.46 -15.31
N ALA A 53 -7.57 7.75 -14.98
CA ALA A 53 -8.79 8.46 -14.65
C ALA A 53 -9.76 8.12 -15.79
N ARG A 54 -10.88 7.46 -15.49
CA ARG A 54 -11.94 7.27 -16.47
C ARG A 54 -12.41 8.69 -16.82
N SER A 55 -11.81 9.27 -17.86
CA SER A 55 -12.36 10.42 -18.56
C SER A 55 -13.65 9.93 -19.20
N GLY A 56 -14.71 10.00 -18.42
CA GLY A 56 -16.01 9.40 -18.70
C GLY A 56 -17.10 10.33 -18.21
N ARG A 57 -17.07 11.57 -18.68
CA ARG A 57 -18.28 12.39 -18.76
C ARG A 57 -18.21 13.27 -20.00
N LYS A 58 -18.39 12.64 -21.16
CA LYS A 58 -19.02 13.35 -22.29
C LYS A 58 -20.49 13.53 -21.91
N VAL A 59 -20.81 14.73 -21.46
CA VAL A 59 -22.16 15.30 -21.56
C VAL A 59 -22.04 16.47 -22.53
N HIS A 60 -23.11 16.68 -23.31
CA HIS A 60 -23.29 17.56 -24.47
C HIS A 60 -23.08 16.85 -25.81
#